data_AF-T0R5U7-F1
#
_entry.id   AF-T0R5U7-F1
#
_cell.length_a   1.000
_cell.length_b   1.000
_cell.length_c   1.000
_cell.angle_alpha   90.00
_cell.angle_beta   90.00
_cell.angle_gamma   90.00
#
_symmetry.space_group_name_H-M   'P 1'
#
loop_
_entity.id
_entity.type
_entity.pdbx_description
1 polymer ?
#
loop_
_entity_poly.entity_id
_entity_poly.type
_entity_poly.pdbx_seq_one_letter_code
_entity_poly.pdbx_strand_id
1 'polypeptide(L)'
;MPSPIFPIDGKEKTILNRYLALHERFSKIHCKPGVEQHFNKLDHNYKGDGHFIPLNLDGTLDKESVSKNISQIENKEKYILTLIEKLKKVKSFKGELNLIKSLQSDITKLLNLKYEYKNLTSVAAKEKLIIKAKNDYDTYKKNLRHLFSKTPHLLSFNYPVDHFKLRMEYDKYKSGKDDLSRQKMNEIYLYRKIVEDGAQDKDHTRNDIYLRALISTITKRISGPDVFISEDVRYDIDSVLEGIEHQLRLSKKKKLERLTEWHERTKRSLDFYKMLVDDKVVLDGKTINASELIGEKAKARYLLQEFVLKKEAETYHFWSDQEEIYRALFSLETILFNEVGTIDSVGAPERKDVTQVVINRRFLPKYSIMTSETDLFNILEKEKLKTKSYPWLNTMFKQGEFSFTYFFISGNLRIYCPDLSRRGKKLRFDNLNIILDALRAPKYSFQALRYFSRASMLGRIDMDDLWEDYTPINETPGQRITNDKAIKRMVGLGRYQYLYDFVGTDGRPYLVIRIGHKVYVKSESEDTFYYYRNPHYFRYFKPIAVK
;
A
#
# COMPACT_ATOMS: atom_id res chain seq x y z
N MET A 1 -9.71 30.88 17.15
CA MET A 1 -9.94 29.50 16.67
C MET A 1 -10.03 29.55 15.15
N PRO A 2 -9.51 28.57 14.40
CA PRO A 2 -9.70 28.53 12.94
C PRO A 2 -11.20 28.52 12.61
N SER A 3 -11.60 29.31 11.60
CA SER A 3 -12.98 29.35 11.13
C SER A 3 -13.38 28.00 10.51
N PRO A 4 -14.65 27.59 10.61
CA PRO A 4 -15.17 26.44 9.87
C PRO A 4 -14.93 26.58 8.36
N ILE A 5 -14.81 25.45 7.67
CA ILE A 5 -14.64 25.40 6.21
C ILE A 5 -15.83 26.03 5.47
N PHE A 6 -17.03 25.88 6.04
CA PHE A 6 -18.28 26.53 5.65
C PHE A 6 -19.19 26.61 6.89
N PRO A 7 -20.26 27.43 6.91
CA PRO A 7 -21.19 27.50 8.04
C PRO A 7 -21.79 26.12 8.36
N ILE A 8 -21.60 25.64 9.58
CA ILE A 8 -22.18 24.38 10.08
C ILE A 8 -23.18 24.73 11.18
N ASP A 9 -24.44 24.87 10.79
CA ASP A 9 -25.53 25.17 11.71
C ASP A 9 -26.11 23.88 12.30
N GLY A 10 -26.34 23.88 13.62
CA GLY A 10 -27.02 22.80 14.32
C GLY A 10 -26.13 21.90 15.18
N LYS A 11 -26.79 21.15 16.07
CA LYS A 11 -26.13 20.23 17.00
C LYS A 11 -25.59 19.01 16.25
N GLU A 12 -24.40 18.56 16.64
CA GLU A 12 -23.71 17.39 16.05
C GLU A 12 -24.61 16.17 15.91
N LYS A 13 -25.32 15.80 16.97
CA LYS A 13 -26.25 14.67 17.00
C LYS A 13 -27.32 14.78 15.91
N THR A 14 -27.82 15.99 15.64
CA THR A 14 -28.84 16.22 14.60
C THR A 14 -28.27 15.98 13.20
N ILE A 15 -27.07 16.52 12.93
CA ILE A 15 -26.37 16.35 11.66
C ILE A 15 -26.07 14.87 11.42
N LEU A 16 -25.52 14.17 12.40
CA LEU A 16 -25.18 12.74 12.30
C LEU A 16 -26.42 11.87 12.08
N ASN A 17 -27.50 12.11 12.83
CA ASN A 17 -28.74 11.35 12.66
C ASN A 17 -29.34 11.55 11.26
N ARG A 18 -29.33 12.79 10.75
CA ARG A 18 -29.81 13.10 9.40
C ARG A 18 -28.92 12.45 8.33
N TYR A 19 -27.61 12.53 8.47
CA TYR A 19 -26.68 11.83 7.58
C TYR A 19 -26.92 10.32 7.57
N LEU A 20 -27.05 9.68 8.74
CA LEU A 20 -27.26 8.23 8.83
C LEU A 20 -28.59 7.81 8.19
N ALA A 21 -29.65 8.60 8.33
CA ALA A 21 -30.92 8.37 7.66
C ALA A 21 -30.79 8.49 6.13
N LEU A 22 -30.08 9.53 5.64
CA LEU A 22 -29.77 9.70 4.21
C LEU A 22 -28.93 8.54 3.68
N HIS A 23 -27.91 8.12 4.41
CA HIS A 23 -27.04 7.00 4.05
C HIS A 23 -27.80 5.67 4.03
N GLU A 24 -28.73 5.43 4.97
CA GLU A 24 -29.59 4.26 4.93
C GLU A 24 -30.52 4.28 3.71
N ARG A 25 -31.12 5.43 3.40
CA ARG A 25 -31.95 5.60 2.19
C ARG A 25 -31.13 5.35 0.93
N PHE A 26 -29.94 5.96 0.85
CA PHE A 26 -28.97 5.76 -0.23
C PHE A 26 -28.68 4.27 -0.44
N SER A 27 -28.29 3.57 0.62
CA SER A 27 -27.95 2.15 0.54
C SER A 27 -29.12 1.28 0.08
N LYS A 28 -30.35 1.56 0.54
CA LYS A 28 -31.57 0.87 0.08
C LYS A 28 -31.87 1.09 -1.41
N ILE A 29 -31.53 2.26 -1.95
CA ILE A 29 -31.75 2.60 -3.36
C ILE A 29 -30.69 1.96 -4.26
N HIS A 30 -29.40 2.12 -3.90
CA HIS A 30 -28.29 1.82 -4.80
C HIS A 30 -27.65 0.44 -4.58
N CYS A 31 -27.75 -0.13 -3.36
CA CYS A 31 -27.32 -1.50 -3.07
C CYS A 31 -28.49 -2.43 -2.73
N LYS A 32 -29.33 -2.66 -3.74
CA LYS A 32 -30.38 -3.67 -3.68
C LYS A 32 -29.78 -5.10 -3.69
N PRO A 33 -30.50 -6.12 -3.19
CA PRO A 33 -30.10 -7.51 -3.36
C PRO A 33 -29.78 -7.81 -4.83
N GLY A 34 -28.65 -8.47 -5.09
CA GLY A 34 -28.17 -8.77 -6.45
C GLY A 34 -27.08 -7.84 -6.98
N VAL A 35 -26.95 -6.60 -6.46
CA VAL A 35 -25.96 -5.63 -6.97
C VAL A 35 -24.53 -6.11 -6.74
N GLU A 36 -24.20 -6.54 -5.52
CA GLU A 36 -22.87 -7.07 -5.17
C GLU A 36 -22.58 -8.37 -5.93
N GLN A 37 -23.56 -9.27 -6.07
CA GLN A 37 -23.41 -10.50 -6.84
C GLN A 37 -23.14 -10.21 -8.32
N HIS A 38 -23.83 -9.23 -8.91
CA HIS A 38 -23.65 -8.83 -10.29
C HIS A 38 -22.27 -8.19 -10.52
N PHE A 39 -21.86 -7.27 -9.64
CA PHE A 39 -20.51 -6.70 -9.66
C PHE A 39 -19.46 -7.81 -9.61
N ASN A 40 -19.56 -8.73 -8.64
CA ASN A 40 -18.59 -9.81 -8.47
C ASN A 40 -18.54 -10.74 -9.69
N LYS A 41 -19.68 -10.97 -10.36
CA LYS A 41 -19.71 -11.73 -11.62
C LYS A 41 -18.98 -11.00 -12.75
N LEU A 42 -19.23 -9.71 -12.92
CA LEU A 42 -18.55 -8.89 -13.94
C LEU A 42 -17.05 -8.77 -13.66
N ASP A 43 -16.66 -8.55 -12.40
CA ASP A 43 -15.27 -8.49 -11.95
C ASP A 43 -14.54 -9.83 -12.17
N HIS A 44 -15.20 -10.96 -11.86
CA HIS A 44 -14.67 -12.29 -12.14
C HIS A 44 -14.42 -12.50 -13.64
N ASN A 45 -15.39 -12.15 -14.49
CA ASN A 45 -15.24 -12.25 -15.94
C ASN A 45 -14.14 -11.34 -16.49
N TYR A 46 -14.04 -10.11 -15.97
CA TYR A 46 -12.99 -9.15 -16.33
C TYR A 46 -11.59 -9.67 -15.97
N LYS A 47 -11.41 -10.15 -14.73
CA LYS A 47 -10.13 -10.72 -14.26
C LYS A 47 -9.77 -11.98 -15.04
N GLY A 48 -10.76 -12.83 -15.31
CA GLY A 48 -10.58 -14.13 -15.94
C GLY A 48 -9.49 -14.96 -15.25
N ASP A 49 -8.57 -15.49 -16.04
CA ASP A 49 -7.39 -16.26 -15.63
C ASP A 49 -6.23 -15.41 -15.05
N GLY A 50 -6.35 -14.08 -15.05
CA GLY A 50 -5.36 -13.17 -14.48
C GLY A 50 -4.15 -12.88 -15.37
N HIS A 51 -4.13 -13.37 -16.61
CA HIS A 51 -3.07 -13.05 -17.57
C HIS A 51 -3.18 -11.61 -18.08
N PHE A 52 -2.03 -10.95 -18.19
CA PHE A 52 -1.94 -9.65 -18.86
C PHE A 52 -1.77 -9.88 -20.37
N ILE A 53 -2.58 -9.21 -21.19
CA ILE A 53 -2.49 -9.25 -22.66
C ILE A 53 -1.93 -7.90 -23.13
N PRO A 54 -0.68 -7.86 -23.61
CA PRO A 54 -0.06 -6.64 -24.15
C PRO A 54 -0.74 -6.16 -25.42
N LEU A 55 -1.13 -4.88 -25.49
CA LEU A 55 -1.79 -4.30 -26.66
C LEU A 55 -1.02 -3.10 -27.22
N ASN A 56 -0.97 -3.00 -28.54
CA ASN A 56 -0.53 -1.81 -29.27
C ASN A 56 -1.58 -0.69 -29.18
N LEU A 57 -1.26 0.51 -29.67
CA LEU A 57 -2.20 1.63 -29.65
C LEU A 57 -3.43 1.41 -30.52
N ASP A 58 -3.30 0.64 -31.60
CA ASP A 58 -4.40 0.24 -32.49
C ASP A 58 -5.28 -0.88 -31.90
N GLY A 59 -4.96 -1.38 -30.70
CA GLY A 59 -5.69 -2.46 -30.02
C GLY A 59 -5.29 -3.87 -30.47
N THR A 60 -4.31 -4.02 -31.37
CA THR A 60 -3.76 -5.32 -31.75
C THR A 60 -2.81 -5.87 -30.70
N LEU A 61 -2.55 -7.19 -30.75
CA LEU A 61 -1.62 -7.85 -29.84
C LEU A 61 -0.17 -7.38 -30.06
N ASP A 62 0.47 -6.91 -29.00
CA ASP A 62 1.92 -6.65 -28.99
C ASP A 62 2.69 -7.97 -28.83
N LYS A 63 2.79 -8.71 -29.95
CA LYS A 63 3.46 -10.02 -30.00
C LYS A 63 4.94 -9.95 -29.65
N GLU A 64 5.60 -8.82 -29.92
CA GLU A 64 7.02 -8.65 -29.66
C GLU A 64 7.29 -8.61 -28.15
N SER A 65 6.53 -7.81 -27.38
CA SER A 65 6.64 -7.76 -25.92
C SER A 65 6.35 -9.11 -25.27
N VAL A 66 5.37 -9.87 -25.78
CA VAL A 66 5.08 -11.23 -25.31
C VAL A 66 6.27 -12.15 -25.58
N SER A 67 6.75 -12.18 -26.84
CA SER A 67 7.81 -13.09 -27.28
C SER A 67 9.12 -12.88 -26.53
N LYS A 68 9.50 -11.62 -26.29
CA LYS A 68 10.70 -11.27 -25.49
C LYS A 68 10.67 -11.85 -24.07
N ASN A 69 9.48 -11.97 -23.48
CA ASN A 69 9.31 -12.40 -22.10
C ASN A 69 9.08 -13.91 -21.94
N ILE A 70 8.75 -14.67 -23.00
CA ILE A 70 8.55 -16.13 -22.92
C ILE A 70 9.77 -16.82 -22.29
N SER A 71 10.98 -16.46 -22.73
CA SER A 71 12.22 -17.02 -22.18
C SER A 71 12.37 -16.80 -20.67
N GLN A 72 11.89 -15.66 -20.14
CA GLN A 72 11.91 -15.38 -18.72
C GLN A 72 10.95 -16.29 -17.94
N ILE A 73 9.79 -16.61 -18.51
CA ILE A 73 8.83 -17.54 -17.90
C ILE A 73 9.39 -18.97 -17.89
N GLU A 74 10.05 -19.41 -18.96
CA GLU A 74 10.73 -20.71 -19.02
C GLU A 74 11.85 -20.82 -17.98
N ASN A 75 12.66 -19.76 -17.84
CA ASN A 75 13.71 -19.70 -16.84
C ASN A 75 13.14 -19.72 -15.41
N LYS A 76 11.98 -19.09 -15.20
CA LYS A 76 11.27 -19.12 -13.92
C LYS A 76 10.74 -20.51 -13.61
N GLU A 77 10.13 -21.20 -14.56
CA GLU A 77 9.65 -22.58 -14.39
C GLU A 77 10.81 -23.49 -13.94
N LYS A 78 11.93 -23.45 -14.67
CA LYS A 78 13.17 -24.18 -14.32
C LYS A 78 13.67 -23.81 -12.94
N TYR A 79 13.73 -22.51 -12.61
CA TYR A 79 14.13 -22.03 -11.30
C TYR A 79 13.28 -22.64 -10.19
N ILE A 80 11.96 -22.62 -10.30
CA ILE A 80 11.05 -23.17 -9.29
C ILE A 80 11.27 -24.68 -9.12
N LEU A 81 11.46 -25.43 -10.22
CA LEU A 81 11.81 -26.85 -10.14
C LEU A 81 13.10 -27.08 -9.34
N THR A 82 14.14 -26.28 -9.55
CA THR A 82 15.37 -26.40 -8.75
C THR A 82 15.13 -26.12 -7.26
N LEU A 83 14.22 -25.21 -6.92
CA LEU A 83 13.84 -24.93 -5.53
C LEU A 83 13.13 -26.13 -4.90
N ILE A 84 12.21 -26.77 -5.64
CA ILE A 84 11.51 -27.98 -5.20
C ILE A 84 12.53 -29.08 -4.90
N GLU A 85 13.47 -29.34 -5.80
CA GLU A 85 14.49 -30.37 -5.63
C GLU A 85 15.45 -30.08 -4.46
N LYS A 86 15.84 -28.82 -4.28
CA LYS A 86 16.63 -28.41 -3.10
C LYS A 86 15.84 -28.62 -1.81
N LEU A 87 14.56 -28.21 -1.78
CA LEU A 87 13.72 -28.32 -0.60
C LEU A 87 13.45 -29.78 -0.21
N LYS A 88 13.29 -30.69 -1.19
CA LYS A 88 13.18 -32.14 -0.95
C LYS A 88 14.39 -32.71 -0.20
N LYS A 89 15.59 -32.14 -0.38
CA LYS A 89 16.82 -32.59 0.30
C LYS A 89 17.00 -32.02 1.71
N VAL A 90 16.26 -30.96 2.07
CA VAL A 90 16.36 -30.36 3.42
C VAL A 90 15.72 -31.28 4.46
N LYS A 91 16.48 -31.60 5.52
CA LYS A 91 16.03 -32.42 6.65
C LYS A 91 15.41 -31.57 7.77
N SER A 92 15.98 -30.40 8.05
CA SER A 92 15.57 -29.54 9.16
C SER A 92 15.94 -28.08 8.87
N PHE A 93 15.19 -27.15 9.46
CA PHE A 93 15.45 -25.70 9.42
C PHE A 93 15.94 -25.14 10.76
N LYS A 94 16.37 -26.01 11.68
CA LYS A 94 16.80 -25.60 13.04
C LYS A 94 17.97 -24.61 13.01
N GLY A 95 18.91 -24.78 12.07
CA GLY A 95 20.05 -23.88 11.91
C GLY A 95 19.64 -22.48 11.50
N GLU A 96 18.74 -22.38 10.51
CA GLU A 96 18.19 -21.13 10.01
C GLU A 96 17.35 -20.43 11.08
N LEU A 97 16.52 -21.17 11.84
CA LEU A 97 15.76 -20.62 12.97
C LEU A 97 16.67 -20.08 14.09
N ASN A 98 17.79 -20.74 14.37
CA ASN A 98 18.77 -20.23 15.33
C ASN A 98 19.48 -18.97 14.82
N LEU A 99 19.80 -18.92 13.52
CA LEU A 99 20.39 -17.74 12.90
C LEU A 99 19.44 -16.54 12.96
N ILE A 100 18.13 -16.73 12.75
CA ILE A 100 17.12 -15.67 12.92
C ILE A 100 17.15 -15.10 14.35
N LYS A 101 17.19 -15.95 15.38
CA LYS A 101 17.29 -15.50 16.77
C LYS A 101 18.57 -14.70 17.04
N SER A 102 19.70 -15.13 16.46
CA SER A 102 20.96 -14.38 16.56
C SER A 102 20.82 -13.00 15.91
N LEU A 103 20.27 -12.92 14.70
CA LEU A 103 20.05 -11.66 13.98
C LEU A 103 19.14 -10.72 14.78
N GLN A 104 18.04 -11.21 15.35
CA GLN A 104 17.16 -10.42 16.23
C GLN A 104 17.92 -9.84 17.44
N SER A 105 18.81 -10.63 18.04
CA SER A 105 19.68 -10.14 19.12
C SER A 105 20.68 -9.10 18.63
N ASP A 106 21.25 -9.28 17.45
CA ASP A 106 22.25 -8.36 16.88
C ASP A 106 21.63 -7.01 16.50
N ILE A 107 20.37 -6.97 16.03
CA ILE A 107 19.62 -5.70 15.85
C ILE A 107 19.62 -4.91 17.16
N THR A 108 19.34 -5.57 18.30
CA THR A 108 19.34 -4.90 19.60
C THR A 108 20.70 -4.30 19.93
N LYS A 109 21.80 -5.00 19.62
CA LYS A 109 23.16 -4.48 19.80
C LYS A 109 23.41 -3.25 18.92
N LEU A 110 23.03 -3.30 17.64
CA LEU A 110 23.19 -2.18 16.70
C LEU A 110 22.42 -0.93 17.16
N LEU A 111 21.21 -1.10 17.68
CA LEU A 111 20.39 0.00 18.21
C LEU A 111 21.03 0.60 19.46
N ASN A 112 21.62 -0.23 20.34
CA ASN A 112 22.34 0.26 21.51
C ASN A 112 23.58 1.09 21.12
N LEU A 113 24.34 0.69 20.09
CA LEU A 113 25.47 1.47 19.58
C LEU A 113 25.01 2.82 19.03
N LYS A 114 23.89 2.86 18.30
CA LYS A 114 23.29 4.12 17.82
C LYS A 114 22.86 5.02 18.99
N TYR A 115 22.25 4.44 20.03
CA TYR A 115 21.85 5.18 21.21
C TYR A 115 23.06 5.72 21.99
N GLU A 116 24.10 4.91 22.17
CA GLU A 116 25.35 5.34 22.80
C GLU A 116 25.97 6.50 22.02
N TYR A 117 26.06 6.39 20.69
CA TYR A 117 26.60 7.43 19.82
C TYR A 117 25.89 8.76 19.97
N LYS A 118 24.55 8.73 20.07
CA LYS A 118 23.72 9.91 20.28
C LYS A 118 24.09 10.63 21.59
N ASN A 119 24.34 9.88 22.66
CA ASN A 119 24.57 10.43 24.00
C ASN A 119 26.03 10.79 24.29
N LEU A 120 26.97 10.38 23.44
CA LEU A 120 28.37 10.77 23.60
C LEU A 120 28.58 12.26 23.31
N THR A 121 29.46 12.89 24.08
CA THR A 121 29.90 14.29 23.88
C THR A 121 31.31 14.38 23.30
N SER A 122 32.19 13.45 23.65
CA SER A 122 33.58 13.42 23.18
C SER A 122 33.68 12.99 21.70
N VAL A 123 34.36 13.81 20.89
CA VAL A 123 34.63 13.54 19.47
C VAL A 123 35.44 12.25 19.30
N ALA A 124 36.51 12.07 20.07
CA ALA A 124 37.35 10.87 19.99
C ALA A 124 36.58 9.59 20.39
N ALA A 125 35.65 9.69 21.35
CA ALA A 125 34.78 8.56 21.70
C ALA A 125 33.79 8.23 20.59
N LYS A 126 33.20 9.26 19.95
CA LYS A 126 32.31 9.10 18.79
C LYS A 126 33.00 8.42 17.61
N GLU A 127 34.22 8.83 17.28
CA GLU A 127 35.01 8.22 16.19
C GLU A 127 35.26 6.73 16.42
N LYS A 128 35.69 6.35 17.64
CA LYS A 128 35.87 4.94 18.02
C LYS A 128 34.57 4.15 17.90
N LEU A 129 33.45 4.73 18.34
CA LEU A 129 32.16 4.08 18.29
C LEU A 129 31.64 3.93 16.85
N ILE A 130 31.88 4.91 15.97
CA ILE A 130 31.57 4.82 14.53
C ILE A 130 32.27 3.61 13.90
N ILE A 131 33.57 3.43 14.17
CA ILE A 131 34.35 2.30 13.63
C ILE A 131 33.75 0.97 14.12
N LYS A 132 33.43 0.87 15.41
CA LYS A 132 32.79 -0.31 15.99
C LYS A 132 31.41 -0.57 15.37
N ALA A 133 30.55 0.45 15.32
CA ALA A 133 29.20 0.35 14.76
C ALA A 133 29.22 -0.09 13.30
N LYS A 134 30.13 0.46 12.49
CA LYS A 134 30.33 0.06 11.11
C LYS A 134 30.73 -1.42 11.00
N ASN A 135 31.71 -1.88 11.78
CA ASN A 135 32.17 -3.27 11.75
C ASN A 135 31.06 -4.25 12.19
N ASP A 136 30.33 -3.92 13.25
CA ASP A 136 29.22 -4.73 13.75
C ASP A 136 28.07 -4.77 12.73
N TYR A 137 27.76 -3.63 12.10
CA TYR A 137 26.72 -3.60 11.08
C TYR A 137 27.14 -4.35 9.80
N ASP A 138 28.39 -4.27 9.38
CA ASP A 138 28.90 -5.05 8.23
C ASP A 138 28.89 -6.55 8.52
N THR A 139 29.18 -6.95 9.75
CA THR A 139 29.04 -8.35 10.21
C THR A 139 27.58 -8.79 10.17
N TYR A 140 26.67 -7.95 10.67
CA TYR A 140 25.24 -8.18 10.61
C TYR A 140 24.74 -8.34 9.17
N LYS A 141 25.14 -7.45 8.26
CA LYS A 141 24.81 -7.52 6.81
C LYS A 141 25.26 -8.85 6.20
N LYS A 142 26.47 -9.32 6.54
CA LYS A 142 26.99 -10.62 6.09
C LYS A 142 26.14 -11.79 6.60
N ASN A 143 25.79 -11.80 7.89
CA ASN A 143 24.95 -12.85 8.49
C ASN A 143 23.53 -12.86 7.93
N LEU A 144 22.96 -11.68 7.65
CA LEU A 144 21.65 -11.56 7.02
C LEU A 144 21.67 -12.11 5.58
N ARG A 145 22.68 -11.78 4.79
CA ARG A 145 22.88 -12.37 3.45
C ARG A 145 23.11 -13.88 3.52
N HIS A 146 23.78 -14.36 4.57
CA HIS A 146 23.94 -15.80 4.82
C HIS A 146 22.60 -16.48 5.09
N LEU A 147 21.72 -15.87 5.89
CA LEU A 147 20.36 -16.39 6.08
C LEU A 147 19.63 -16.52 4.73
N PHE A 148 19.65 -15.46 3.91
CA PHE A 148 18.99 -15.46 2.61
C PHE A 148 19.52 -16.57 1.68
N SER A 149 20.83 -16.83 1.68
CA SER A 149 21.43 -17.91 0.86
C SER A 149 21.07 -19.32 1.38
N LYS A 150 20.78 -19.47 2.68
CA LYS A 150 20.26 -20.71 3.28
C LYS A 150 18.76 -20.93 3.04
N THR A 151 18.02 -19.89 2.68
CA THR A 151 16.58 -19.97 2.39
C THR A 151 16.25 -19.63 0.92
N PRO A 152 16.88 -20.28 -0.08
CA PRO A 152 16.70 -19.92 -1.49
C PRO A 152 15.25 -20.09 -1.98
N HIS A 153 14.49 -20.99 -1.34
CA HIS A 153 13.08 -21.23 -1.64
C HIS A 153 12.15 -20.06 -1.27
N LEU A 154 12.65 -19.05 -0.53
CA LEU A 154 11.95 -17.81 -0.17
C LEU A 154 12.44 -16.59 -0.95
N LEU A 155 13.31 -16.76 -1.96
CA LEU A 155 13.81 -15.67 -2.80
C LEU A 155 12.96 -15.51 -4.07
N SER A 156 12.88 -14.30 -4.61
CA SER A 156 12.23 -14.05 -5.90
C SER A 156 12.97 -14.75 -7.05
N PHE A 157 12.26 -15.03 -8.15
CA PHE A 157 12.92 -15.27 -9.43
C PHE A 157 13.70 -14.01 -9.84
N ASN A 158 14.91 -14.18 -10.38
CA ASN A 158 15.89 -13.09 -10.62
C ASN A 158 16.25 -12.25 -9.38
N TYR A 159 16.28 -12.89 -8.20
CA TYR A 159 16.71 -12.21 -6.97
C TYR A 159 18.17 -11.67 -7.05
N PRO A 160 18.43 -10.44 -6.53
CA PRO A 160 17.45 -9.49 -6.00
C PRO A 160 16.77 -8.68 -7.10
N VAL A 161 15.43 -8.56 -7.01
CA VAL A 161 14.63 -7.76 -7.94
C VAL A 161 14.60 -6.30 -7.50
N ASP A 162 14.83 -5.37 -8.43
CA ASP A 162 14.71 -3.93 -8.18
C ASP A 162 13.27 -3.44 -8.41
N HIS A 163 12.42 -3.63 -7.41
CA HIS A 163 11.01 -3.21 -7.46
C HIS A 163 10.85 -1.69 -7.66
N PHE A 164 11.76 -0.87 -7.11
CA PHE A 164 11.70 0.57 -7.26
C PHE A 164 12.02 0.98 -8.71
N LYS A 165 13.12 0.47 -9.27
CA LYS A 165 13.47 0.75 -10.68
C LYS A 165 12.39 0.27 -11.63
N LEU A 166 11.85 -0.94 -11.44
CA LEU A 166 10.77 -1.46 -12.27
C LEU A 166 9.51 -0.58 -12.20
N ARG A 167 9.18 -0.07 -11.00
CA ARG A 167 8.07 0.86 -10.83
C ARG A 167 8.32 2.20 -11.53
N MET A 168 9.51 2.77 -11.34
CA MET A 168 9.93 4.04 -11.94
C MET A 168 9.91 3.98 -13.47
N GLU A 169 10.52 2.95 -14.06
CA GLU A 169 10.53 2.75 -15.51
C GLU A 169 9.11 2.55 -16.06
N TYR A 170 8.26 1.80 -15.37
CA TYR A 170 6.85 1.67 -15.77
C TYR A 170 6.13 3.03 -15.73
N ASP A 171 6.28 3.79 -14.64
CA ASP A 171 5.61 5.08 -14.46
C ASP A 171 6.07 6.13 -15.50
N LYS A 172 7.30 6.01 -16.03
CA LYS A 172 7.82 6.83 -17.13
C LYS A 172 7.07 6.63 -18.45
N TYR A 173 6.69 5.38 -18.77
CA TYR A 173 6.10 5.04 -20.07
C TYR A 173 4.57 4.85 -20.03
N LYS A 174 3.95 4.67 -18.86
CA LYS A 174 2.51 4.34 -18.74
C LYS A 174 1.55 5.34 -19.37
N SER A 175 1.95 6.60 -19.45
CA SER A 175 1.13 7.70 -20.02
C SER A 175 1.53 8.05 -21.45
N GLY A 176 2.50 7.34 -22.03
CA GLY A 176 2.93 7.55 -23.41
C GLY A 176 1.82 7.29 -24.42
N LYS A 177 1.77 8.12 -25.46
CA LYS A 177 0.75 8.07 -26.53
C LYS A 177 1.34 7.65 -27.89
N ASP A 178 2.60 7.24 -27.92
CA ASP A 178 3.30 6.71 -29.09
C ASP A 178 3.56 5.19 -28.94
N ASP A 179 3.77 4.51 -30.07
CA ASP A 179 3.92 3.05 -30.12
C ASP A 179 5.13 2.56 -29.33
N LEU A 180 6.25 3.29 -29.38
CA LEU A 180 7.46 2.91 -28.66
C LEU A 180 7.24 2.95 -27.14
N SER A 181 6.60 4.02 -26.64
CA SER A 181 6.24 4.11 -25.23
C SER A 181 5.23 3.03 -24.83
N ARG A 182 4.23 2.73 -25.67
CA ARG A 182 3.25 1.67 -25.42
C ARG A 182 3.93 0.30 -25.31
N GLN A 183 4.81 -0.02 -26.25
CA GLN A 183 5.56 -1.27 -26.27
C GLN A 183 6.47 -1.40 -25.04
N LYS A 184 7.23 -0.36 -24.69
CA LYS A 184 8.07 -0.37 -23.48
C LYS A 184 7.25 -0.57 -22.21
N MET A 185 6.12 0.10 -22.09
CA MET A 185 5.21 -0.09 -20.96
C MET A 185 4.71 -1.54 -20.89
N ASN A 186 4.29 -2.12 -22.02
CA ASN A 186 3.85 -3.52 -22.12
C ASN A 186 4.94 -4.49 -21.67
N GLU A 187 6.16 -4.33 -22.21
CA GLU A 187 7.33 -5.15 -21.89
C GLU A 187 7.63 -5.11 -20.39
N ILE A 188 7.73 -3.90 -19.82
CA ILE A 188 8.03 -3.72 -18.39
C ILE A 188 6.92 -4.32 -17.52
N TYR A 189 5.65 -4.08 -17.86
CA TYR A 189 4.53 -4.57 -17.05
C TYR A 189 4.43 -6.10 -17.08
N LEU A 190 4.62 -6.71 -18.25
CA LEU A 190 4.67 -8.17 -18.37
C LEU A 190 5.85 -8.75 -17.58
N TYR A 191 7.05 -8.15 -17.72
CA TYR A 191 8.21 -8.58 -16.94
C TYR A 191 7.97 -8.48 -15.43
N ARG A 192 7.33 -7.40 -14.96
CA ARG A 192 6.93 -7.24 -13.55
C ARG A 192 6.00 -8.37 -13.10
N LYS A 193 5.01 -8.79 -13.90
CA LYS A 193 4.15 -9.96 -13.56
C LYS A 193 4.94 -11.27 -13.42
N ILE A 194 6.11 -11.37 -14.06
CA ILE A 194 6.98 -12.55 -13.98
C ILE A 194 7.84 -12.52 -12.71
N VAL A 195 8.47 -11.38 -12.39
CA VAL A 195 9.43 -11.26 -11.28
C VAL A 195 8.82 -10.81 -9.95
N GLU A 196 7.70 -10.09 -9.98
CA GLU A 196 6.91 -9.67 -8.81
C GLU A 196 5.86 -10.76 -8.50
N ASP A 197 6.34 -11.95 -8.13
CA ASP A 197 5.49 -13.13 -7.90
C ASP A 197 6.02 -13.98 -6.73
N GLY A 198 5.18 -14.89 -6.22
CA GLY A 198 5.54 -15.78 -5.12
C GLY A 198 4.68 -17.04 -5.03
N ALA A 199 5.05 -17.90 -4.09
CA ALA A 199 4.36 -19.14 -3.81
C ALA A 199 3.12 -18.89 -2.94
N GLN A 200 2.03 -19.59 -3.20
CA GLN A 200 0.78 -19.44 -2.47
C GLN A 200 0.16 -20.77 -2.11
N ASP A 201 -0.77 -20.74 -1.15
CA ASP A 201 -1.59 -21.88 -0.82
C ASP A 201 -2.50 -22.25 -2.00
N LYS A 202 -2.81 -23.54 -2.16
CA LYS A 202 -3.67 -24.03 -3.25
C LYS A 202 -5.08 -23.41 -3.25
N ASP A 203 -5.55 -22.99 -2.09
CA ASP A 203 -6.83 -22.31 -1.90
C ASP A 203 -6.72 -20.78 -2.03
N HIS A 204 -5.53 -20.28 -2.40
CA HIS A 204 -5.21 -18.86 -2.55
C HIS A 204 -5.39 -18.00 -1.28
N THR A 205 -5.51 -18.63 -0.10
CA THR A 205 -5.73 -17.88 1.16
C THR A 205 -4.50 -17.11 1.63
N ARG A 206 -3.30 -17.58 1.27
CA ARG A 206 -2.01 -16.99 1.69
C ARG A 206 -0.98 -17.07 0.57
N ASN A 207 -0.19 -16.01 0.41
CA ASN A 207 0.94 -15.95 -0.52
C ASN A 207 2.18 -15.35 0.18
N ASP A 208 3.36 -15.49 -0.42
CA ASP A 208 4.62 -14.92 0.12
C ASP A 208 5.23 -13.82 -0.77
N ILE A 209 4.47 -13.27 -1.73
CA ILE A 209 4.96 -12.24 -2.68
C ILE A 209 5.57 -11.04 -1.95
N TYR A 210 4.91 -10.53 -0.90
CA TYR A 210 5.40 -9.39 -0.13
C TYR A 210 6.69 -9.71 0.63
N LEU A 211 6.82 -10.94 1.17
CA LEU A 211 8.03 -11.36 1.85
C LEU A 211 9.21 -11.42 0.86
N ARG A 212 9.01 -12.06 -0.30
CA ARG A 212 10.05 -12.17 -1.35
C ARG A 212 10.50 -10.81 -1.86
N ALA A 213 9.53 -9.91 -2.11
CA ALA A 213 9.82 -8.56 -2.56
C ALA A 213 10.58 -7.76 -1.49
N LEU A 214 10.20 -7.90 -0.22
CA LEU A 214 10.86 -7.19 0.87
C LEU A 214 12.30 -7.70 1.09
N ILE A 215 12.55 -9.01 0.95
CA ILE A 215 13.90 -9.58 0.95
C ILE A 215 14.76 -8.96 -0.17
N SER A 216 14.22 -8.80 -1.37
CA SER A 216 14.92 -8.13 -2.49
C SER A 216 15.26 -6.67 -2.16
N THR A 217 14.28 -5.90 -1.67
CA THR A 217 14.49 -4.49 -1.29
C THR A 217 15.54 -4.35 -0.20
N ILE A 218 15.48 -5.16 0.86
CA ILE A 218 16.47 -5.12 1.95
C ILE A 218 17.87 -5.42 1.43
N THR A 219 18.03 -6.47 0.62
CA THR A 219 19.34 -6.84 0.05
C THR A 219 19.97 -5.70 -0.73
N LYS A 220 19.17 -4.94 -1.47
CA LYS A 220 19.64 -3.74 -2.15
C LYS A 220 20.00 -2.63 -1.16
N ARG A 221 19.11 -2.28 -0.22
CA ARG A 221 19.32 -1.18 0.74
C ARG A 221 20.54 -1.39 1.64
N ILE A 222 20.74 -2.59 2.18
CA ILE A 222 21.85 -2.87 3.10
C ILE A 222 23.22 -2.88 2.42
N SER A 223 23.28 -2.76 1.09
CA SER A 223 24.54 -2.70 0.35
C SER A 223 25.20 -1.31 0.39
N GLY A 224 24.52 -0.30 0.95
CA GLY A 224 25.07 1.04 1.15
C GLY A 224 26.14 1.14 2.27
N PRO A 225 26.90 2.26 2.27
CA PRO A 225 28.01 2.49 3.20
C PRO A 225 27.58 2.95 4.61
N ASP A 226 26.30 2.79 4.97
CA ASP A 226 25.73 3.26 6.23
C ASP A 226 26.48 2.70 7.45
N VAL A 227 26.74 3.58 8.42
CA VAL A 227 27.38 3.26 9.71
C VAL A 227 26.37 2.66 10.69
N PHE A 228 25.17 3.21 10.74
CA PHE A 228 24.10 2.77 11.63
C PHE A 228 22.92 2.23 10.83
N ILE A 229 22.19 1.29 11.42
CA ILE A 229 20.91 0.84 10.86
C ILE A 229 19.87 1.98 10.93
N SER A 230 19.24 2.28 9.79
CA SER A 230 18.13 3.24 9.72
C SER A 230 16.84 2.62 10.23
N GLU A 231 15.86 3.45 10.61
CA GLU A 231 14.57 2.94 11.09
C GLU A 231 13.82 2.17 10.01
N ASP A 232 13.80 2.66 8.77
CA ASP A 232 13.18 1.96 7.64
C ASP A 232 13.78 0.57 7.42
N VAL A 233 15.11 0.46 7.44
CA VAL A 233 15.81 -0.82 7.25
C VAL A 233 15.57 -1.74 8.45
N ARG A 234 15.63 -1.23 9.69
CA ARG A 234 15.33 -1.99 10.91
C ARG A 234 13.92 -2.56 10.90
N TYR A 235 12.92 -1.73 10.60
CA TYR A 235 11.51 -2.13 10.54
C TYR A 235 11.24 -3.19 9.47
N ASP A 236 11.88 -3.05 8.31
CA ASP A 236 11.77 -3.99 7.20
C ASP A 236 12.44 -5.33 7.53
N ILE A 237 13.61 -5.30 8.16
CA ILE A 237 14.33 -6.49 8.60
C ILE A 237 13.56 -7.24 9.68
N ASP A 238 13.01 -6.56 10.70
CA ASP A 238 12.17 -7.20 11.73
C ASP A 238 11.02 -7.98 11.06
N SER A 239 10.33 -7.34 10.11
CA SER A 239 9.23 -7.95 9.36
C SER A 239 9.67 -9.15 8.52
N VAL A 240 10.85 -9.08 7.89
CA VAL A 240 11.41 -10.20 7.10
C VAL A 240 11.83 -11.36 7.99
N LEU A 241 12.46 -11.10 9.14
CA LEU A 241 12.86 -12.15 10.07
C LEU A 241 11.63 -12.90 10.62
N GLU A 242 10.58 -12.18 11.02
CA GLU A 242 9.30 -12.78 11.43
C GLU A 242 8.65 -13.57 10.29
N GLY A 243 8.65 -13.00 9.08
CA GLY A 243 8.09 -13.65 7.89
C GLY A 243 8.84 -14.95 7.53
N ILE A 244 10.17 -14.92 7.49
CA ILE A 244 11.00 -16.10 7.23
C ILE A 244 10.77 -17.13 8.34
N GLU A 245 10.78 -16.73 9.62
CA GLU A 245 10.51 -17.64 10.73
C GLU A 245 9.17 -18.35 10.57
N HIS A 246 8.11 -17.59 10.27
CA HIS A 246 6.78 -18.16 10.01
C HIS A 246 6.81 -19.19 8.87
N GLN A 247 7.45 -18.84 7.74
CA GLN A 247 7.59 -19.76 6.61
C GLN A 247 8.38 -21.00 6.98
N LEU A 248 9.50 -20.87 7.70
CA LEU A 248 10.35 -21.98 8.13
C LEU A 248 9.66 -22.93 9.10
N ARG A 249 8.75 -22.44 9.94
CA ARG A 249 7.93 -23.25 10.86
C ARG A 249 6.84 -24.08 10.17
N LEU A 250 6.46 -23.76 8.92
CA LEU A 250 5.53 -24.60 8.16
C LEU A 250 6.08 -26.03 7.96
N SER A 251 5.19 -27.02 7.81
CA SER A 251 5.63 -28.37 7.46
C SER A 251 6.33 -28.38 6.10
N LYS A 252 7.31 -29.29 5.91
CA LYS A 252 7.98 -29.47 4.62
C LYS A 252 6.98 -29.79 3.50
N LYS A 253 5.96 -30.60 3.81
CA LYS A 253 4.83 -30.90 2.91
C LYS A 253 4.15 -29.62 2.42
N LYS A 254 3.74 -28.74 3.33
CA LYS A 254 3.07 -27.48 2.98
C LYS A 254 3.96 -26.57 2.14
N LYS A 255 5.26 -26.46 2.46
CA LYS A 255 6.21 -25.69 1.63
C LYS A 255 6.33 -26.25 0.21
N LEU A 256 6.42 -27.58 0.06
CA LEU A 256 6.47 -28.25 -1.23
C LEU A 256 5.18 -28.03 -2.03
N GLU A 257 4.01 -28.16 -1.38
CA GLU A 257 2.72 -27.90 -2.01
C GLU A 257 2.63 -26.48 -2.60
N ARG A 258 3.12 -25.47 -1.87
CA ARG A 258 3.13 -24.08 -2.35
C ARG A 258 4.09 -23.86 -3.52
N LEU A 259 5.27 -24.47 -3.49
CA LEU A 259 6.20 -24.38 -4.63
C LEU A 259 5.68 -25.14 -5.86
N THR A 260 5.01 -26.27 -5.66
CA THR A 260 4.37 -27.03 -6.73
C THR A 260 3.21 -26.25 -7.35
N GLU A 261 2.37 -25.60 -6.54
CA GLU A 261 1.35 -24.67 -7.06
C GLU A 261 2.00 -23.55 -7.89
N TRP A 262 3.10 -22.96 -7.39
CA TRP A 262 3.77 -21.87 -8.08
C TRP A 262 4.34 -22.32 -9.43
N HIS A 263 4.92 -23.52 -9.47
CA HIS A 263 5.40 -24.16 -10.69
C HIS A 263 4.26 -24.40 -11.69
N GLU A 264 3.17 -25.05 -11.26
CA GLU A 264 2.01 -25.35 -12.10
C GLU A 264 1.36 -24.08 -12.65
N ARG A 265 1.24 -23.03 -11.83
CA ARG A 265 0.74 -21.72 -12.26
C ARG A 265 1.67 -21.07 -13.28
N THR A 266 2.99 -21.12 -13.05
CA THR A 266 3.98 -20.60 -14.00
C THR A 266 3.93 -21.34 -15.33
N LYS A 267 3.76 -22.67 -15.30
CA LYS A 267 3.60 -23.49 -16.49
C LYS A 267 2.32 -23.13 -17.27
N ARG A 268 1.18 -22.99 -16.59
CA ARG A 268 -0.07 -22.52 -17.24
C ARG A 268 0.12 -21.16 -17.91
N SER A 269 0.82 -20.24 -17.27
CA SER A 269 1.14 -18.94 -17.89
C SER A 269 2.08 -19.07 -19.09
N LEU A 270 3.10 -19.95 -19.03
CA LEU A 270 3.98 -20.21 -20.16
C LEU A 270 3.20 -20.76 -21.37
N ASP A 271 2.36 -21.76 -21.12
CA ASP A 271 1.52 -22.38 -22.14
C ASP A 271 0.58 -21.33 -22.76
N PHE A 272 -0.09 -20.52 -21.93
CA PHE A 272 -0.94 -19.42 -22.38
C PHE A 272 -0.20 -18.44 -23.29
N TYR A 273 0.97 -17.95 -22.89
CA TYR A 273 1.70 -16.95 -23.68
C TYR A 273 2.29 -17.52 -24.97
N LYS A 274 2.70 -18.80 -24.99
CA LYS A 274 3.08 -19.49 -26.24
C LYS A 274 1.90 -19.58 -27.20
N MET A 275 0.75 -20.04 -26.70
CA MET A 275 -0.48 -20.13 -27.48
C MET A 275 -0.99 -18.77 -27.97
N LEU A 276 -0.77 -17.70 -27.19
CA LEU A 276 -1.13 -16.33 -27.56
C LEU A 276 -0.28 -15.81 -28.73
N VAL A 277 1.02 -16.12 -28.76
CA VAL A 277 1.90 -15.78 -29.89
C VAL A 277 1.53 -16.59 -31.13
N ASP A 278 1.22 -17.88 -30.95
CA ASP A 278 0.85 -18.84 -31.99
C ASP A 278 -0.60 -18.69 -32.50
N ASP A 279 -1.37 -17.73 -31.95
CA ASP A 279 -2.74 -17.43 -32.34
C ASP A 279 -3.74 -18.59 -32.13
N LYS A 280 -3.52 -19.41 -31.09
CA LYS A 280 -4.27 -20.65 -30.80
C LYS A 280 -4.60 -20.78 -29.31
N VAL A 281 -5.16 -19.75 -28.71
CA VAL A 281 -5.47 -19.74 -27.27
C VAL A 281 -6.67 -20.65 -26.98
N VAL A 282 -6.64 -21.38 -25.87
CA VAL A 282 -7.79 -22.18 -25.43
C VAL A 282 -8.58 -21.42 -24.36
N LEU A 283 -9.84 -21.12 -24.66
CA LEU A 283 -10.80 -20.49 -23.75
C LEU A 283 -12.02 -21.41 -23.64
N ASP A 284 -12.41 -21.79 -22.42
CA ASP A 284 -13.54 -22.69 -22.14
C ASP A 284 -13.53 -23.99 -22.98
N GLY A 285 -12.35 -24.56 -23.20
CA GLY A 285 -12.15 -25.79 -23.97
C GLY A 285 -12.22 -25.62 -25.50
N LYS A 286 -12.36 -24.39 -26.01
CA LYS A 286 -12.35 -24.08 -27.44
C LYS A 286 -11.07 -23.33 -27.82
N THR A 287 -10.48 -23.70 -28.95
CA THR A 287 -9.36 -22.96 -29.53
C THR A 287 -9.90 -21.74 -30.27
N ILE A 288 -9.44 -20.56 -29.87
CA ILE A 288 -9.78 -19.26 -30.44
C ILE A 288 -8.49 -18.53 -30.84
N ASN A 289 -8.61 -17.55 -31.75
CA ASN A 289 -7.49 -16.69 -32.10
C ASN A 289 -7.30 -15.54 -31.08
N ALA A 290 -6.17 -14.85 -31.14
CA ALA A 290 -5.85 -13.75 -30.23
C ALA A 290 -6.81 -12.57 -30.39
N SER A 291 -7.30 -12.30 -31.59
CA SER A 291 -8.28 -11.22 -31.83
C SER A 291 -9.61 -11.49 -31.13
N GLU A 292 -10.11 -12.73 -31.19
CA GLU A 292 -11.30 -13.18 -30.47
C GLU A 292 -11.12 -13.07 -28.95
N LEU A 293 -9.96 -13.50 -28.42
CA LEU A 293 -9.65 -13.34 -27.00
C LEU A 293 -9.65 -11.87 -26.57
N ILE A 294 -9.01 -11.00 -27.37
CA ILE A 294 -8.96 -9.55 -27.11
C ILE A 294 -10.38 -8.98 -27.14
N GLY A 295 -11.21 -9.39 -28.10
CA GLY A 295 -12.61 -9.01 -28.19
C GLY A 295 -13.42 -9.38 -26.95
N GLU A 296 -13.30 -10.63 -26.47
CA GLU A 296 -13.98 -11.08 -25.25
C GLU A 296 -13.50 -10.34 -24.00
N LYS A 297 -12.19 -10.10 -23.86
CA LYS A 297 -11.63 -9.33 -22.74
C LYS A 297 -12.04 -7.85 -22.79
N ALA A 298 -12.06 -7.26 -23.98
CA ALA A 298 -12.53 -5.88 -24.19
C ALA A 298 -14.02 -5.75 -23.84
N LYS A 299 -14.84 -6.73 -24.24
CA LYS A 299 -16.26 -6.80 -23.87
C LYS A 299 -16.44 -6.95 -22.37
N ALA A 300 -15.72 -7.85 -21.71
CA ALA A 300 -15.79 -8.02 -20.26
C ALA A 300 -15.39 -6.74 -19.50
N ARG A 301 -14.32 -6.07 -19.95
CA ARG A 301 -13.90 -4.77 -19.43
C ARG A 301 -14.99 -3.72 -19.61
N TYR A 302 -15.54 -3.59 -20.83
CA TYR A 302 -16.58 -2.63 -21.13
C TYR A 302 -17.80 -2.83 -20.22
N LEU A 303 -18.29 -4.06 -20.09
CA LEU A 303 -19.44 -4.38 -19.25
C LEU A 303 -19.22 -4.03 -17.77
N LEU A 304 -18.04 -4.34 -17.22
CA LEU A 304 -17.70 -3.96 -15.85
C LEU A 304 -17.61 -2.45 -15.69
N GLN A 305 -16.89 -1.78 -16.59
CA GLN A 305 -16.68 -0.33 -16.56
C GLN A 305 -18.01 0.42 -16.72
N GLU A 306 -18.86 0.02 -17.66
CA GLU A 306 -20.20 0.59 -17.85
C GLU A 306 -21.05 0.43 -16.59
N PHE A 307 -21.11 -0.77 -16.02
CA PHE A 307 -21.86 -1.03 -14.79
C PHE A 307 -21.37 -0.15 -13.63
N VAL A 308 -20.06 -0.08 -13.43
CA VAL A 308 -19.46 0.74 -12.37
C VAL A 308 -19.74 2.23 -12.60
N LEU A 309 -19.43 2.77 -13.78
CA LEU A 309 -19.57 4.19 -14.05
C LEU A 309 -21.04 4.63 -13.95
N LYS A 310 -21.98 3.77 -14.36
CA LYS A 310 -23.41 4.00 -14.12
C LYS A 310 -23.74 4.08 -12.63
N LYS A 311 -23.20 3.17 -11.81
CA LYS A 311 -23.40 3.19 -10.35
C LYS A 311 -22.76 4.38 -9.67
N GLU A 312 -21.60 4.81 -10.14
CA GLU A 312 -20.94 6.03 -9.68
C GLU A 312 -21.76 7.27 -10.05
N ALA A 313 -22.31 7.35 -11.26
CA ALA A 313 -23.17 8.46 -11.69
C ALA A 313 -24.47 8.53 -10.88
N GLU A 314 -25.15 7.39 -10.69
CA GLU A 314 -26.32 7.26 -9.81
C GLU A 314 -26.01 7.76 -8.38
N THR A 315 -24.83 7.42 -7.87
CA THR A 315 -24.37 7.85 -6.54
C THR A 315 -24.08 9.34 -6.49
N TYR A 316 -23.38 9.86 -7.50
CA TYR A 316 -23.06 11.27 -7.63
C TYR A 316 -24.35 12.09 -7.64
N HIS A 317 -25.35 11.69 -8.43
CA HIS A 317 -26.67 12.32 -8.49
C HIS A 317 -27.37 12.36 -7.13
N PHE A 318 -27.45 11.22 -6.43
CA PHE A 318 -28.13 11.16 -5.14
C PHE A 318 -27.51 12.16 -4.13
N TRP A 319 -26.18 12.20 -4.08
CA TRP A 319 -25.47 13.06 -3.14
C TRP A 319 -25.40 14.52 -3.61
N SER A 320 -25.42 14.80 -4.91
CA SER A 320 -25.46 16.17 -5.43
C SER A 320 -26.69 16.95 -4.95
N ASP A 321 -27.81 16.25 -4.74
CA ASP A 321 -29.07 16.81 -4.26
C ASP A 321 -29.10 17.10 -2.74
N GLN A 322 -28.06 16.68 -2.00
CA GLN A 322 -27.98 16.90 -0.55
C GLN A 322 -27.23 18.20 -0.24
N GLU A 323 -27.45 18.77 0.95
CA GLU A 323 -26.71 19.94 1.44
C GLU A 323 -25.19 19.68 1.49
N GLU A 324 -24.37 20.76 1.43
CA GLU A 324 -22.91 20.64 1.34
C GLU A 324 -22.30 19.82 2.48
N ILE A 325 -22.83 19.94 3.69
CA ILE A 325 -22.37 19.16 4.85
C ILE A 325 -22.50 17.65 4.61
N TYR A 326 -23.60 17.18 4.02
CA TYR A 326 -23.82 15.75 3.78
C TYR A 326 -22.97 15.24 2.63
N ARG A 327 -22.70 16.08 1.62
CA ARG A 327 -21.73 15.77 0.55
C ARG A 327 -20.32 15.62 1.12
N ALA A 328 -19.90 16.53 2.00
CA ALA A 328 -18.61 16.45 2.67
C ALA A 328 -18.50 15.19 3.53
N LEU A 329 -19.52 14.90 4.35
CA LEU A 329 -19.57 13.69 5.17
C LEU A 329 -19.50 12.41 4.33
N PHE A 330 -20.26 12.32 3.25
CA PHE A 330 -20.24 11.16 2.36
C PHE A 330 -18.88 10.96 1.70
N SER A 331 -18.31 12.00 1.09
CA SER A 331 -17.01 11.92 0.42
C SER A 331 -15.90 11.51 1.40
N LEU A 332 -15.81 12.18 2.55
CA LEU A 332 -14.76 11.92 3.53
C LEU A 332 -14.93 10.55 4.20
N GLU A 333 -16.15 10.15 4.55
CA GLU A 333 -16.39 8.85 5.16
C GLU A 333 -16.06 7.71 4.20
N THR A 334 -16.45 7.82 2.94
CA THR A 334 -16.13 6.84 1.89
C THR A 334 -14.62 6.72 1.70
N ILE A 335 -13.90 7.85 1.67
CA ILE A 335 -12.43 7.86 1.56
C ILE A 335 -11.80 7.19 2.78
N LEU A 336 -12.15 7.60 4.01
CA LEU A 336 -11.56 7.04 5.23
C LEU A 336 -11.84 5.54 5.37
N PHE A 337 -13.05 5.10 4.99
CA PHE A 337 -13.44 3.70 5.05
C PHE A 337 -12.57 2.83 4.13
N ASN A 338 -12.33 3.28 2.90
CA ASN A 338 -11.63 2.50 1.88
C ASN A 338 -10.10 2.67 1.89
N GLU A 339 -9.57 3.83 2.30
CA GLU A 339 -8.13 4.12 2.26
C GLU A 339 -7.42 3.82 3.58
N VAL A 340 -8.09 4.01 4.73
CA VAL A 340 -7.46 3.89 6.06
C VAL A 340 -7.99 2.71 6.87
N GLY A 341 -9.31 2.52 6.91
CA GLY A 341 -9.93 1.45 7.67
C GLY A 341 -9.67 1.57 9.18
N THR A 342 -9.19 0.49 9.81
CA THR A 342 -8.94 0.41 11.27
C THR A 342 -7.45 0.27 11.63
N ILE A 343 -6.55 0.76 10.79
CA ILE A 343 -5.08 0.57 10.93
C ILE A 343 -4.46 1.56 11.94
N ASP A 344 -5.21 2.58 12.35
CA ASP A 344 -4.75 3.71 13.15
C ASP A 344 -4.51 3.41 14.64
N SER A 345 -3.61 4.18 15.25
CA SER A 345 -3.30 4.10 16.68
C SER A 345 -4.31 4.89 17.54
N VAL A 346 -4.15 4.85 18.86
CA VAL A 346 -5.02 5.55 19.82
C VAL A 346 -5.17 7.02 19.44
N GLY A 347 -6.42 7.49 19.36
CA GLY A 347 -6.75 8.86 18.98
C GLY A 347 -6.93 9.08 17.48
N ALA A 348 -6.81 8.03 16.66
CA ALA A 348 -7.07 8.01 15.23
C ALA A 348 -6.28 9.02 14.38
N PRO A 349 -4.94 9.15 14.57
CA PRO A 349 -4.16 10.19 13.92
C PRO A 349 -4.17 10.09 12.39
N GLU A 350 -4.17 8.88 11.83
CA GLU A 350 -4.15 8.70 10.37
C GLU A 350 -5.46 9.11 9.72
N ARG A 351 -6.60 8.77 10.32
CA ARG A 351 -7.90 9.21 9.83
C ARG A 351 -8.04 10.73 9.92
N LYS A 352 -7.53 11.35 10.98
CA LYS A 352 -7.51 12.82 11.12
C LYS A 352 -6.67 13.51 10.06
N ASP A 353 -5.45 13.03 9.83
CA ASP A 353 -4.54 13.66 8.87
C ASP A 353 -4.96 13.39 7.42
N VAL A 354 -5.45 12.20 7.09
CA VAL A 354 -6.05 11.92 5.77
C VAL A 354 -7.29 12.81 5.54
N THR A 355 -8.16 12.97 6.54
CA THR A 355 -9.29 13.92 6.46
C THR A 355 -8.80 15.33 6.13
N GLN A 356 -7.75 15.79 6.80
CA GLN A 356 -7.16 17.10 6.53
C GLN A 356 -6.55 17.20 5.12
N VAL A 357 -5.91 16.14 4.60
CA VAL A 357 -5.42 16.11 3.21
C VAL A 357 -6.56 16.32 2.22
N VAL A 358 -7.69 15.62 2.41
CA VAL A 358 -8.84 15.75 1.52
C VAL A 358 -9.46 17.14 1.61
N ILE A 359 -9.56 17.71 2.83
CA ILE A 359 -9.97 19.10 3.05
C ILE A 359 -9.06 20.06 2.27
N ASN A 360 -7.73 19.89 2.33
CA ASN A 360 -6.79 20.73 1.60
C ASN A 360 -6.99 20.61 0.08
N ARG A 361 -7.16 19.38 -0.43
CA ARG A 361 -7.41 19.09 -1.85
C ARG A 361 -8.70 19.73 -2.37
N ARG A 362 -9.76 19.79 -1.57
CA ARG A 362 -11.05 20.39 -1.93
C ARG A 362 -10.92 21.84 -2.44
N PHE A 363 -9.95 22.60 -1.94
CA PHE A 363 -9.73 24.00 -2.32
C PHE A 363 -8.85 24.19 -3.56
N LEU A 364 -8.29 23.10 -4.11
CA LEU A 364 -7.35 23.15 -5.22
C LEU A 364 -8.03 22.63 -6.48
N PRO A 365 -8.16 23.45 -7.56
CA PRO A 365 -8.85 23.06 -8.79
C PRO A 365 -8.36 21.75 -9.40
N LYS A 366 -7.05 21.48 -9.29
CA LYS A 366 -6.44 20.22 -9.75
C LYS A 366 -7.12 18.98 -9.14
N TYR A 367 -7.65 19.06 -7.92
CA TYR A 367 -8.29 17.94 -7.23
C TYR A 367 -9.82 18.07 -7.16
N SER A 368 -10.37 19.28 -7.17
CA SER A 368 -11.80 19.52 -6.94
C SER A 368 -12.61 19.84 -8.20
N ILE A 369 -11.97 19.87 -9.38
CA ILE A 369 -12.63 19.97 -10.67
C ILE A 369 -12.49 18.65 -11.43
N MET A 370 -13.64 18.16 -11.91
CA MET A 370 -13.73 17.02 -12.80
C MET A 370 -13.61 17.48 -14.24
N THR A 371 -12.78 16.79 -15.03
CA THR A 371 -12.46 17.10 -16.42
C THR A 371 -12.81 15.92 -17.31
N SER A 372 -12.81 16.13 -18.62
CA SER A 372 -13.06 15.10 -19.64
C SER A 372 -12.04 13.95 -19.64
N GLU A 373 -10.96 14.07 -18.88
CA GLU A 373 -9.98 12.99 -18.66
C GLU A 373 -10.52 11.89 -17.74
N THR A 374 -11.58 12.17 -16.97
CA THR A 374 -12.23 11.19 -16.08
C THR A 374 -13.42 10.56 -16.80
N ASP A 375 -13.48 9.23 -16.91
CA ASP A 375 -14.55 8.54 -17.64
C ASP A 375 -15.96 8.92 -17.14
N LEU A 376 -16.11 9.13 -15.83
CA LEU A 376 -17.36 9.54 -15.19
C LEU A 376 -17.85 10.92 -15.68
N PHE A 377 -16.94 11.84 -16.02
CA PHE A 377 -17.31 13.20 -16.45
C PHE A 377 -18.26 13.17 -17.65
N ASN A 378 -17.97 12.32 -18.63
CA ASN A 378 -18.75 12.22 -19.86
C ASN A 378 -20.18 11.75 -19.61
N ILE A 379 -20.42 10.94 -18.58
CA ILE A 379 -21.77 10.51 -18.20
C ILE A 379 -22.51 11.66 -17.52
N LEU A 380 -21.88 12.31 -16.55
CA LEU A 380 -22.49 13.40 -15.79
C LEU A 380 -22.78 14.63 -16.66
N GLU A 381 -21.93 14.91 -17.65
CA GLU A 381 -22.14 15.97 -18.63
C GLU A 381 -23.35 15.68 -19.53
N LYS A 382 -23.50 14.44 -20.02
CA LYS A 382 -24.69 14.01 -20.77
C LYS A 382 -25.97 14.13 -19.96
N GLU A 383 -25.89 13.88 -18.65
CA GLU A 383 -26.97 14.04 -17.68
C GLU A 383 -27.19 15.51 -17.26
N LYS A 384 -26.42 16.46 -17.83
CA LYS A 384 -26.50 17.91 -17.58
C LYS A 384 -26.24 18.30 -16.12
N LEU A 385 -25.46 17.52 -15.38
CA LEU A 385 -25.07 17.85 -14.02
C LEU A 385 -24.03 18.99 -13.98
N LYS A 386 -24.27 19.97 -13.11
CA LYS A 386 -23.34 21.09 -12.86
C LYS A 386 -22.20 20.67 -11.94
N THR A 387 -21.29 19.81 -12.43
CA THR A 387 -20.20 19.21 -11.64
C THR A 387 -19.31 20.24 -10.92
N LYS A 388 -19.14 21.44 -11.48
CA LYS A 388 -18.41 22.56 -10.85
C LYS A 388 -18.97 22.98 -9.48
N SER A 389 -20.24 22.70 -9.20
CA SER A 389 -20.90 23.04 -7.92
C SER A 389 -20.64 22.04 -6.80
N TYR A 390 -19.96 20.91 -7.06
CA TYR A 390 -19.83 19.80 -6.11
C TYR A 390 -18.37 19.38 -5.86
N PRO A 391 -17.52 20.28 -5.33
CA PRO A 391 -16.09 20.02 -5.16
C PRO A 391 -15.78 18.81 -4.26
N TRP A 392 -16.60 18.55 -3.24
CA TRP A 392 -16.46 17.36 -2.38
C TRP A 392 -16.64 16.05 -3.13
N LEU A 393 -17.66 15.98 -3.99
CA LEU A 393 -17.91 14.79 -4.80
C LEU A 393 -16.81 14.65 -5.85
N ASN A 394 -16.44 15.74 -6.52
CA ASN A 394 -15.35 15.72 -7.50
C ASN A 394 -14.04 15.21 -6.90
N THR A 395 -13.64 15.68 -5.72
CA THR A 395 -12.42 15.20 -5.06
C THR A 395 -12.46 13.69 -4.79
N MET A 396 -13.61 13.14 -4.39
CA MET A 396 -13.72 11.71 -4.11
C MET A 396 -13.79 10.86 -5.39
N PHE A 397 -14.55 11.30 -6.40
CA PHE A 397 -14.76 10.54 -7.64
C PHE A 397 -13.65 10.72 -8.69
N LYS A 398 -12.70 11.63 -8.47
CA LYS A 398 -11.60 11.84 -9.42
C LYS A 398 -10.72 10.60 -9.49
N GLN A 399 -10.70 9.97 -10.66
CA GLN A 399 -9.93 8.76 -10.89
C GLN A 399 -8.44 9.00 -10.68
N GLY A 400 -7.77 8.11 -9.95
CA GLY A 400 -6.33 8.20 -9.65
C GLY A 400 -5.97 8.98 -8.39
N GLU A 401 -6.93 9.69 -7.77
CA GLU A 401 -6.69 10.37 -6.47
C GLU A 401 -6.76 9.41 -5.29
N PHE A 402 -7.62 8.40 -5.39
CA PHE A 402 -7.77 7.30 -4.43
C PHE A 402 -7.81 5.98 -5.19
N SER A 403 -7.29 4.92 -4.58
CA SER A 403 -7.17 3.62 -5.26
C SER A 403 -8.54 3.00 -5.57
N PHE A 404 -9.52 3.18 -4.70
CA PHE A 404 -10.84 2.56 -4.85
C PHE A 404 -11.71 3.19 -5.96
N THR A 405 -11.29 4.27 -6.60
CA THR A 405 -12.05 4.90 -7.71
C THR A 405 -11.84 4.21 -9.06
N TYR A 406 -10.89 3.28 -9.16
CA TYR A 406 -10.75 2.46 -10.36
C TYR A 406 -11.83 1.38 -10.43
N PHE A 407 -12.53 1.27 -11.56
CA PHE A 407 -13.63 0.32 -11.76
C PHE A 407 -13.26 -1.16 -11.50
N PHE A 408 -11.98 -1.50 -11.67
CA PHE A 408 -11.45 -2.86 -11.49
C PHE A 408 -10.94 -3.14 -10.07
N ILE A 409 -11.00 -2.17 -9.15
CA ILE A 409 -10.65 -2.35 -7.75
C ILE A 409 -11.93 -2.68 -6.98
N SER A 410 -11.94 -3.78 -6.23
CA SER A 410 -13.13 -4.24 -5.50
C SER A 410 -13.65 -3.25 -4.46
N GLY A 411 -12.77 -2.35 -3.97
CA GLY A 411 -13.16 -1.25 -3.10
C GLY A 411 -14.16 -0.29 -3.74
N ASN A 412 -14.19 -0.21 -5.09
CA ASN A 412 -15.13 0.63 -5.82
C ASN A 412 -16.60 0.31 -5.51
N LEU A 413 -16.92 -0.98 -5.36
CA LEU A 413 -18.24 -1.45 -4.94
C LEU A 413 -18.72 -0.73 -3.67
N ARG A 414 -17.81 -0.36 -2.76
CA ARG A 414 -18.16 0.28 -1.48
C ARG A 414 -18.56 1.75 -1.62
N ILE A 415 -18.39 2.36 -2.79
CA ILE A 415 -18.92 3.71 -3.10
C ILE A 415 -20.46 3.69 -3.14
N TYR A 416 -21.05 2.66 -3.77
CA TYR A 416 -22.51 2.55 -3.96
C TYR A 416 -23.15 1.39 -3.18
N CYS A 417 -22.34 0.47 -2.66
CA CYS A 417 -22.75 -0.60 -1.75
C CYS A 417 -21.90 -0.61 -0.46
N PRO A 418 -22.17 0.33 0.46
CA PRO A 418 -21.41 0.46 1.70
C PRO A 418 -21.58 -0.76 2.62
N ASP A 419 -20.55 -1.09 3.40
CA ASP A 419 -20.65 -2.16 4.40
C ASP A 419 -21.65 -1.79 5.52
N LEU A 420 -22.68 -2.62 5.67
CA LEU A 420 -23.73 -2.47 6.67
C LEU A 420 -23.57 -3.44 7.87
N SER A 421 -22.47 -4.19 7.92
CA SER A 421 -22.12 -5.03 9.07
C SER A 421 -22.02 -4.18 10.34
N ARG A 422 -22.13 -4.83 11.51
CA ARG A 422 -21.95 -4.14 12.81
C ARG A 422 -20.60 -3.43 12.89
N ARG A 423 -19.55 -4.04 12.33
CA ARG A 423 -18.20 -3.45 12.30
C ARG A 423 -18.13 -2.26 11.35
N GLY A 424 -18.70 -2.38 10.15
CA GLY A 424 -18.77 -1.30 9.16
C GLY A 424 -19.54 -0.08 9.69
N LYS A 425 -20.70 -0.31 10.30
CA LYS A 425 -21.50 0.75 10.95
C LYS A 425 -20.75 1.46 12.07
N LYS A 426 -20.02 0.72 12.91
CA LYS A 426 -19.20 1.30 13.97
C LYS A 426 -18.08 2.16 13.39
N LEU A 427 -17.34 1.65 12.42
CA LEU A 427 -16.26 2.39 11.77
C LEU A 427 -16.77 3.68 11.12
N ARG A 428 -17.91 3.62 10.42
CA ARG A 428 -18.58 4.79 9.87
C ARG A 428 -18.87 5.85 10.93
N PHE A 429 -19.48 5.44 12.04
CA PHE A 429 -19.78 6.38 13.12
C PHE A 429 -18.51 7.03 13.69
N ASP A 430 -17.45 6.25 13.92
CA ASP A 430 -16.16 6.77 14.37
C ASP A 430 -15.55 7.75 13.35
N ASN A 431 -15.64 7.44 12.05
CA ASN A 431 -15.19 8.32 10.97
C ASN A 431 -15.97 9.64 10.94
N LEU A 432 -17.30 9.60 11.06
CA LEU A 432 -18.15 10.79 11.00
C LEU A 432 -17.83 11.79 12.12
N ASN A 433 -17.51 11.31 13.33
CA ASN A 433 -17.10 12.17 14.43
C ASN A 433 -15.77 12.89 14.10
N ILE A 434 -14.78 12.15 13.62
CA ILE A 434 -13.49 12.71 13.19
C ILE A 434 -13.68 13.77 12.10
N ILE A 435 -14.56 13.48 11.13
CA ILE A 435 -14.84 14.37 10.01
C ILE A 435 -15.49 15.67 10.50
N LEU A 436 -16.54 15.57 11.33
CA LEU A 436 -17.23 16.77 11.85
C LEU A 436 -16.30 17.66 12.66
N ASP A 437 -15.42 17.07 13.49
CA ASP A 437 -14.40 17.82 14.21
C ASP A 437 -13.47 18.58 13.26
N ALA A 438 -12.98 17.90 12.21
CA ALA A 438 -12.08 18.49 11.22
C ALA A 438 -12.75 19.56 10.35
N LEU A 439 -14.04 19.41 10.02
CA LEU A 439 -14.79 20.41 9.24
C LEU A 439 -15.07 21.69 10.06
N ARG A 440 -15.28 21.55 11.38
CA ARG A 440 -15.49 22.68 12.30
C ARG A 440 -14.19 23.40 12.65
N ALA A 441 -13.11 22.65 12.86
CA ALA A 441 -11.83 23.17 13.29
C ALA A 441 -10.68 22.59 12.43
N PRO A 442 -10.59 22.98 11.15
CA PRO A 442 -9.57 22.47 10.24
C PRO A 442 -8.15 22.86 10.72
N LYS A 443 -7.21 21.94 10.55
CA LYS A 443 -5.80 22.12 10.90
C LYS A 443 -5.03 22.73 9.72
N TYR A 444 -5.20 24.05 9.51
CA TYR A 444 -4.55 24.77 8.39
C TYR A 444 -3.01 24.70 8.39
N SER A 445 -2.37 24.47 9.54
CA SER A 445 -0.91 24.29 9.60
C SER A 445 -0.43 22.97 8.98
N PHE A 446 -1.33 22.00 8.79
CA PHE A 446 -1.01 20.73 8.15
C PHE A 446 -1.29 20.82 6.64
N GLN A 447 -0.27 21.23 5.89
CA GLN A 447 -0.35 21.52 4.46
C GLN A 447 -0.13 20.30 3.55
N ALA A 448 -0.35 19.09 4.07
CA ALA A 448 -0.14 17.88 3.28
C ALA A 448 -1.17 17.78 2.15
N LEU A 449 -0.71 17.37 0.96
CA LEU A 449 -1.57 17.09 -0.20
C LEU A 449 -1.36 15.68 -0.76
N ARG A 450 -0.25 15.02 -0.44
CA ARG A 450 -0.01 13.61 -0.81
C ARG A 450 0.29 12.80 0.44
N TYR A 451 -0.06 11.52 0.38
CA TYR A 451 0.33 10.53 1.36
C TYR A 451 0.51 9.18 0.68
N PHE A 452 1.29 8.29 1.29
CA PHE A 452 1.31 6.89 0.90
C PHE A 452 1.63 5.99 2.09
N SER A 453 1.28 4.71 1.96
CA SER A 453 1.57 3.68 2.93
C SER A 453 2.73 2.82 2.48
N ARG A 454 3.93 3.02 3.05
CA ARG A 454 5.09 2.13 2.79
C ARG A 454 4.73 0.67 3.07
N ALA A 455 3.99 0.41 4.15
CA ALA A 455 3.56 -0.93 4.54
C ALA A 455 2.68 -1.64 3.50
N SER A 456 1.94 -0.88 2.69
CA SER A 456 1.04 -1.42 1.66
C SER A 456 1.72 -1.60 0.30
N MET A 457 2.86 -0.93 0.07
CA MET A 457 3.63 -1.03 -1.18
C MET A 457 4.38 -2.36 -1.28
N LEU A 458 4.34 -2.98 -2.46
CA LEU A 458 5.12 -4.19 -2.71
C LEU A 458 6.61 -3.91 -2.50
N GLY A 459 7.28 -4.76 -1.70
CA GLY A 459 8.68 -4.56 -1.33
C GLY A 459 8.94 -3.31 -0.48
N ARG A 460 7.90 -2.63 0.02
CA ARG A 460 7.96 -1.38 0.79
C ARG A 460 8.88 -0.33 0.16
N ILE A 461 8.78 -0.20 -1.17
CA ILE A 461 9.49 0.83 -1.92
C ILE A 461 9.13 2.20 -1.38
N ASP A 462 10.11 3.10 -1.39
CA ASP A 462 9.92 4.47 -0.95
C ASP A 462 9.45 5.30 -2.15
N MET A 463 8.38 6.09 -1.97
CA MET A 463 7.82 6.94 -3.01
C MET A 463 8.38 8.37 -2.94
N ASP A 464 9.14 8.71 -1.91
CA ASP A 464 9.81 10.00 -1.75
C ASP A 464 10.53 10.43 -3.05
N ASP A 465 11.31 9.51 -3.62
CA ASP A 465 12.14 9.77 -4.80
C ASP A 465 11.33 9.90 -6.10
N LEU A 466 10.04 9.54 -6.11
CA LEU A 466 9.17 9.65 -7.28
C LEU A 466 8.36 10.95 -7.31
N TRP A 467 8.29 11.68 -6.20
CA TRP A 467 7.51 12.90 -6.07
C TRP A 467 8.42 14.12 -5.93
N GLU A 468 9.16 14.41 -7.00
CA GLU A 468 10.11 15.53 -7.08
C GLU A 468 9.47 16.90 -6.77
N ASP A 469 8.15 17.04 -6.96
CA ASP A 469 7.38 18.25 -6.65
C ASP A 469 6.94 18.37 -5.17
N TYR A 470 7.33 17.42 -4.32
CA TYR A 470 6.93 17.34 -2.92
C TYR A 470 8.10 17.08 -1.98
N THR A 471 7.91 17.43 -0.71
CA THR A 471 8.82 17.09 0.39
C THR A 471 8.06 16.41 1.53
N PRO A 472 8.64 15.38 2.19
CA PRO A 472 8.01 14.73 3.32
C PRO A 472 7.82 15.70 4.49
N ILE A 473 6.70 15.57 5.18
CA ILE A 473 6.44 16.24 6.44
C ILE A 473 7.10 15.41 7.55
N ASN A 474 7.74 16.10 8.50
CA ASN A 474 8.36 15.45 9.66
C ASN A 474 7.36 14.59 10.44
N GLU A 475 7.87 13.54 11.06
CA GLU A 475 7.10 12.67 11.95
C GLU A 475 6.49 13.46 13.11
N THR A 476 5.39 12.98 13.65
CA THR A 476 4.75 13.53 14.85
C THR A 476 4.42 12.43 15.84
N PRO A 477 4.62 12.67 17.14
CA PRO A 477 4.16 11.72 18.15
C PRO A 477 2.63 11.55 18.09
N GLY A 478 2.13 10.42 18.56
CA GLY A 478 0.69 10.20 18.74
C GLY A 478 0.13 11.00 19.91
N GLN A 479 -1.07 10.63 20.36
CA GLN A 479 -1.70 11.30 21.50
C GLN A 479 -0.84 11.18 22.77
N ARG A 480 -0.77 12.26 23.57
CA ARG A 480 -0.10 12.25 24.88
C ARG A 480 -0.76 11.25 25.82
N ILE A 481 0.07 10.49 26.53
CA ILE A 481 -0.36 9.54 27.57
C ILE A 481 -0.46 10.29 28.88
N THR A 482 -1.65 10.28 29.49
CA THR A 482 -1.91 10.99 30.76
C THR A 482 -1.52 10.17 31.98
N ASN A 483 -1.61 8.84 31.91
CA ASN A 483 -1.20 7.92 32.97
C ASN A 483 0.08 7.17 32.59
N ASP A 484 1.22 7.87 32.69
CA ASP A 484 2.53 7.38 32.26
C ASP A 484 3.42 6.91 33.42
N LYS A 485 2.93 6.85 34.66
CA LYS A 485 3.72 6.46 35.86
C LYS A 485 4.45 5.14 35.70
N ALA A 486 3.78 4.12 35.14
CA ALA A 486 4.39 2.82 34.89
C ALA A 486 5.49 2.89 33.83
N ILE A 487 5.28 3.70 32.79
CA ILE A 487 6.25 3.92 31.71
C ILE A 487 7.48 4.63 32.27
N LYS A 488 7.27 5.72 33.03
CA LYS A 488 8.32 6.46 33.74
C LYS A 488 9.16 5.57 34.64
N ARG A 489 8.52 4.70 35.43
CA ARG A 489 9.23 3.73 36.28
C ARG A 489 10.13 2.80 35.46
N MET A 490 9.62 2.24 34.36
CA MET A 490 10.40 1.33 33.51
C MET A 490 11.57 2.05 32.85
N VAL A 491 11.37 3.29 32.37
CA VAL A 491 12.43 4.13 31.80
C VAL A 491 13.48 4.49 32.85
N GLY A 492 13.06 4.90 34.06
CA GLY A 492 13.97 5.21 35.17
C GLY A 492 14.78 4.01 35.66
N LEU A 493 14.27 2.79 35.48
CA LEU A 493 15.00 1.54 35.76
C LEU A 493 15.88 1.07 34.58
N GLY A 494 15.94 1.81 33.47
CA GLY A 494 16.65 1.40 32.25
C GLY A 494 16.03 0.18 31.55
N ARG A 495 14.79 -0.17 31.87
CA ARG A 495 14.08 -1.35 31.34
C ARG A 495 13.29 -1.01 30.08
N TYR A 496 13.99 -0.55 29.06
CA TYR A 496 13.45 -0.26 27.73
C TYR A 496 14.49 -0.55 26.65
N GLN A 497 14.02 -0.67 25.41
CA GLN A 497 14.88 -0.76 24.24
C GLN A 497 14.69 0.51 23.41
N TYR A 498 15.79 1.19 23.07
CA TYR A 498 15.77 2.28 22.09
C TYR A 498 15.55 1.71 20.67
N LEU A 499 14.70 2.36 19.88
CA LEU A 499 14.49 2.03 18.47
C LEU A 499 15.11 3.10 17.56
N TYR A 500 14.65 4.34 17.68
CA TYR A 500 15.17 5.47 16.92
C TYR A 500 14.77 6.79 17.58
N ASP A 501 15.19 7.90 17.00
CA ASP A 501 14.79 9.25 17.37
C ASP A 501 14.41 10.06 16.12
N PHE A 502 13.58 11.06 16.32
CA PHE A 502 13.15 11.97 15.26
C PHE A 502 12.93 13.38 15.81
N VAL A 503 12.95 14.37 14.92
CA VAL A 503 12.57 15.75 15.23
C VAL A 503 11.15 15.97 14.73
N GLY A 504 10.26 16.36 15.65
CA GLY A 504 8.85 16.57 15.34
C GLY A 504 8.60 17.76 14.42
N THR A 505 7.37 17.91 13.94
CA THR A 505 6.94 19.14 13.23
C THR A 505 6.98 20.39 14.08
N ASP A 506 7.02 20.23 15.41
CA ASP A 506 7.20 21.29 16.41
C ASP A 506 8.68 21.64 16.65
N GLY A 507 9.61 21.02 15.93
CA GLY A 507 11.05 21.21 16.10
C GLY A 507 11.64 20.53 17.33
N ARG A 508 10.85 19.76 18.09
CA ARG A 508 11.32 19.12 19.32
C ARG A 508 11.89 17.72 19.05
N PRO A 509 12.93 17.31 19.78
CA PRO A 509 13.47 15.97 19.68
C PRO A 509 12.63 14.95 20.47
N TYR A 510 12.42 13.80 19.85
CA TYR A 510 11.65 12.68 20.39
C TYR A 510 12.43 11.37 20.30
N LEU A 511 12.25 10.52 21.31
CA LEU A 511 12.84 9.20 21.41
C LEU A 511 11.77 8.12 21.27
N VAL A 512 11.96 7.16 20.36
CA VAL A 512 11.08 6.01 20.22
C VAL A 512 11.67 4.83 20.98
N ILE A 513 10.88 4.30 21.93
CA ILE A 513 11.31 3.24 22.84
C ILE A 513 10.29 2.10 22.87
N ARG A 514 10.78 0.88 23.09
CA ARG A 514 9.98 -0.33 23.28
C ARG A 514 10.06 -0.79 24.73
N ILE A 515 8.92 -1.05 25.34
CA ILE A 515 8.78 -1.62 26.68
C ILE A 515 7.88 -2.86 26.57
N GLY A 516 8.47 -4.04 26.74
CA GLY A 516 7.81 -5.31 26.42
C GLY A 516 7.40 -5.34 24.94
N HIS A 517 6.11 -5.52 24.67
CA HIS A 517 5.56 -5.55 23.31
C HIS A 517 4.99 -4.21 22.83
N LYS A 518 5.07 -3.16 23.64
CA LYS A 518 4.50 -1.84 23.30
C LYS A 518 5.60 -0.85 22.94
N VAL A 519 5.32 -0.02 21.93
CA VAL A 519 6.20 1.07 21.50
C VAL A 519 5.59 2.40 21.95
N TYR A 520 6.45 3.28 22.45
CA TYR A 520 6.11 4.58 22.98
C TYR A 520 7.06 5.63 22.42
N VAL A 521 6.61 6.89 22.43
CA VAL A 521 7.46 8.04 22.14
C VAL A 521 7.65 8.84 23.42
N LYS A 522 8.88 9.20 23.74
CA LYS A 522 9.27 10.05 24.87
C LYS A 522 9.75 11.39 24.32
N SER A 523 9.26 12.50 24.85
CA SER A 523 9.89 13.81 24.56
C SER A 523 11.25 13.89 25.24
N GLU A 524 12.26 14.44 24.58
CA GLU A 524 13.55 14.69 25.23
C GLU A 524 13.60 16.06 25.93
N SER A 525 12.74 16.99 25.49
CA SER A 525 12.60 18.31 26.12
C SER A 525 11.70 18.29 27.35
N GLU A 526 10.75 17.35 27.42
CA GLU A 526 9.79 17.22 28.50
C GLU A 526 9.76 15.78 29.00
N ASP A 527 9.56 15.56 30.30
CA ASP A 527 9.35 14.20 30.84
C ASP A 527 7.91 13.71 30.58
N THR A 528 7.55 13.64 29.30
CA THR A 528 6.21 13.28 28.81
C THR A 528 6.28 12.15 27.78
N PHE A 529 5.23 11.32 27.77
CA PHE A 529 5.12 10.16 26.90
C PHE A 529 3.90 10.25 25.98
N TYR A 530 4.02 9.64 24.81
CA TYR A 530 3.02 9.65 23.76
C TYR A 530 2.85 8.25 23.19
N TYR A 531 1.66 7.98 22.65
CA TYR A 531 1.45 6.78 21.84
C TYR A 531 2.33 6.84 20.59
N TYR A 532 2.87 5.68 20.21
CA TYR A 532 3.61 5.55 18.98
C TYR A 532 2.71 5.66 17.75
N ARG A 533 3.12 6.50 16.81
CA ARG A 533 2.51 6.64 15.49
C ARG A 533 3.50 6.05 14.48
N ASN A 534 3.16 4.92 13.87
CA ASN A 534 4.08 4.21 12.99
C ASN A 534 4.21 4.96 11.64
N PRO A 535 5.39 5.53 11.31
CA PRO A 535 5.58 6.31 10.09
C PRO A 535 5.52 5.46 8.81
N HIS A 536 5.61 4.13 8.93
CA HIS A 536 5.51 3.22 7.78
C HIS A 536 4.05 2.97 7.33
N TYR A 537 3.06 3.33 8.15
CA TYR A 537 1.65 3.22 7.77
C TYR A 537 1.21 4.36 6.88
N PHE A 538 1.57 5.60 7.22
CA PHE A 538 1.31 6.76 6.39
C PHE A 538 2.45 7.77 6.53
N ARG A 539 3.00 8.16 5.38
CA ARG A 539 3.91 9.30 5.25
C ARG A 539 3.23 10.39 4.46
N TYR A 540 3.35 11.63 4.90
CA TYR A 540 2.63 12.78 4.35
C TYR A 540 3.59 13.76 3.68
N PHE A 541 3.11 14.45 2.66
CA PHE A 541 3.92 15.27 1.78
C PHE A 541 3.25 16.59 1.49
N LYS A 542 4.04 17.66 1.53
CA LYS A 542 3.62 19.01 1.14
C LYS A 542 4.35 19.43 -0.14
N PRO A 543 3.75 20.28 -0.99
CA PRO A 543 4.44 20.82 -2.15
C PRO A 543 5.75 21.51 -1.75
N ILE A 544 6.77 21.39 -2.58
CA ILE A 544 7.92 22.28 -2.50
C ILE A 544 7.41 23.67 -2.89
N ALA A 545 7.67 24.68 -2.05
CA ALA A 545 7.34 26.05 -2.41
C ALA A 545 8.07 26.39 -3.72
N VAL A 546 7.32 26.66 -4.79
CA VAL A 546 7.89 27.18 -6.03
C VAL A 546 8.50 28.52 -5.65
N LYS A 547 9.83 28.64 -5.78
CA LYS A 547 10.53 29.91 -5.58
C LYS A 547 10.15 30.92 -6.64
#